data_AF-A0A3B9Z3K6-F1
#
_entry.id   AF-A0A3B9Z3K6-F1
#
_cell.length_a   1.000
_cell.length_b   1.000
_cell.length_c   1.000
_cell.angle_alpha   90.00
_cell.angle_beta   90.00
_cell.angle_gamma   90.00
#
_symmetry.space_group_name_H-M   'P 1'
#
loop_
_entity.id
_entity.type
_entity.pdbx_description
1 polymer ?
#
loop_
_entity_poly.entity_id
_entity_poly.type
_entity_poly.pdbx_seq_one_letter_code
_entity_poly.pdbx_strand_id
1 'polypeptide(L)'
;HDLWREAGAESILEARNLGFNRGTAIEADGSDVLEDWMDGNPVLLHGALAAVEARERFALPQVWCDAIAFHTTGRGGMTVEDMVIHVADHACEGRRGDHVHEWRQMAFKDLGRATLAMIEHLVSNLVDAKGMLWVPTVEARNDLLTRFGPRQRPNA
;
A
#
# COMPACT_ATOMS: atom_id res chain seq x y z
N HIS A 1 -10.25 11.27 -13.05
CA HIS A 1 -10.90 10.47 -11.99
C HIS A 1 -11.50 9.18 -12.56
N ASP A 2 -11.81 9.14 -13.87
CA ASP A 2 -12.44 7.98 -14.52
C ASP A 2 -11.46 6.90 -15.03
N LEU A 3 -10.22 7.27 -15.39
CA LEU A 3 -9.20 6.32 -15.86
C LEU A 3 -8.87 5.20 -14.84
N TRP A 4 -8.92 5.51 -13.54
CA TRP A 4 -8.64 4.52 -12.48
C TRP A 4 -9.84 3.61 -12.19
N ARG A 5 -11.07 4.06 -12.50
CA ARG A 5 -12.27 3.21 -12.38
C ARG A 5 -12.37 2.23 -13.55
N GLU A 6 -12.03 2.69 -14.75
CA GLU A 6 -11.95 1.85 -15.95
C GLU A 6 -10.81 0.83 -15.83
N ALA A 7 -9.59 1.28 -15.46
CA ALA A 7 -8.47 0.38 -15.18
C ALA A 7 -8.74 -0.57 -14.02
N GLY A 8 -9.52 -0.16 -13.02
CA GLY A 8 -9.95 -1.01 -11.89
C GLY A 8 -10.97 -2.10 -12.28
N ALA A 9 -11.86 -1.81 -13.21
CA ALA A 9 -12.81 -2.79 -13.73
C ALA A 9 -12.12 -3.77 -14.70
N GLU A 10 -11.22 -3.26 -15.54
CA GLU A 10 -10.36 -4.08 -16.40
C GLU A 10 -9.42 -4.95 -15.58
N SER A 11 -8.81 -4.43 -14.51
CA SER A 11 -7.94 -5.21 -13.64
C SER A 11 -8.70 -6.30 -12.88
N ILE A 12 -9.95 -6.08 -12.46
CA ILE A 12 -10.81 -7.15 -11.91
C ILE A 12 -11.13 -8.21 -12.97
N LEU A 13 -11.38 -7.82 -14.22
CA LEU A 13 -11.67 -8.76 -15.31
C LEU A 13 -10.41 -9.55 -15.72
N GLU A 14 -9.28 -8.86 -15.81
CA GLU A 14 -7.97 -9.41 -16.14
C GLU A 14 -7.49 -10.35 -15.02
N ALA A 15 -7.69 -9.97 -13.76
CA ALA A 15 -7.51 -10.85 -12.61
C ALA A 15 -8.27 -12.17 -12.81
N ARG A 16 -9.58 -12.07 -13.09
CA ARG A 16 -10.42 -13.25 -13.31
C ARG A 16 -9.96 -14.09 -14.51
N ASN A 17 -9.48 -13.45 -15.58
CA ASN A 17 -8.95 -14.12 -16.76
C ASN A 17 -7.59 -14.81 -16.51
N LEU A 18 -6.79 -14.29 -15.57
CA LEU A 18 -5.55 -14.90 -15.09
C LEU A 18 -5.79 -16.00 -14.03
N GLY A 19 -7.05 -16.31 -13.72
CA GLY A 19 -7.43 -17.37 -12.78
C GLY A 19 -7.70 -16.88 -11.35
N PHE A 20 -7.58 -15.58 -11.08
CA PHE A 20 -7.86 -14.98 -9.78
C PHE A 20 -9.38 -14.91 -9.54
N ASN A 21 -9.92 -15.81 -8.72
CA ASN A 21 -11.31 -15.81 -8.28
C ASN A 21 -11.48 -15.10 -6.92
N ARG A 22 -12.73 -14.85 -6.48
CA ARG A 22 -13.03 -14.44 -5.09
C ARG A 22 -12.13 -15.23 -4.13
N GLY A 23 -11.25 -14.56 -3.39
CA GLY A 23 -10.25 -15.26 -2.61
C GLY A 23 -8.83 -15.39 -3.19
N THR A 24 -8.22 -14.47 -3.97
CA THR A 24 -6.74 -14.39 -4.30
C THR A 24 -5.85 -13.10 -4.04
N ALA A 25 -5.12 -13.02 -2.92
CA ALA A 25 -4.00 -12.14 -2.60
C ALA A 25 -2.80 -13.08 -2.45
N ILE A 26 -1.62 -12.52 -2.61
CA ILE A 26 -0.43 -13.31 -2.88
C ILE A 26 0.28 -13.54 -1.56
N GLU A 27 0.28 -14.78 -1.06
CA GLU A 27 1.24 -15.17 -0.03
C GLU A 27 2.65 -15.31 -0.64
N ALA A 28 3.67 -15.05 0.18
CA ALA A 28 5.09 -15.07 -0.21
C ALA A 28 5.58 -16.45 -0.71
N ASP A 29 4.77 -17.49 -0.58
CA ASP A 29 5.04 -18.86 -1.02
C ASP A 29 4.35 -19.23 -2.37
N GLY A 30 3.60 -18.31 -2.97
CA GLY A 30 2.88 -18.54 -4.22
C GLY A 30 1.54 -19.27 -4.05
N SER A 31 0.99 -19.35 -2.83
CA SER A 31 -0.39 -19.76 -2.62
C SER A 31 -1.37 -18.58 -2.77
N ASP A 32 -2.41 -18.77 -3.59
CA ASP A 32 -3.39 -17.75 -3.96
C ASP A 32 -4.51 -17.66 -2.90
N VAL A 33 -4.51 -16.65 -2.00
CA VAL A 33 -5.58 -16.41 -1.02
C VAL A 33 -5.88 -14.90 -0.83
N LEU A 34 -7.00 -14.37 -1.35
CA LEU A 34 -7.46 -12.94 -1.20
C LEU A 34 -8.00 -12.98 0.18
N GLU A 35 -7.39 -12.19 1.04
CA GLU A 35 -8.01 -11.88 2.30
C GLU A 35 -9.36 -11.19 2.05
N ASP A 36 -10.34 -11.53 2.88
CA ASP A 36 -11.74 -11.10 2.72
C ASP A 36 -11.90 -9.57 2.59
N TRP A 37 -10.97 -8.79 3.15
CA TRP A 37 -10.99 -7.32 3.08
C TRP A 37 -10.58 -6.74 1.71
N MET A 38 -10.01 -7.56 0.83
CA MET A 38 -9.66 -7.18 -0.54
C MET A 38 -10.77 -7.51 -1.55
N ASP A 39 -11.74 -8.35 -1.18
CA ASP A 39 -12.77 -8.82 -2.11
C ASP A 39 -13.62 -7.66 -2.65
N GLY A 40 -13.74 -7.59 -3.97
CA GLY A 40 -14.53 -6.58 -4.67
C GLY A 40 -14.02 -5.14 -4.56
N ASN A 41 -12.80 -4.90 -4.05
CA ASN A 41 -12.21 -3.56 -3.97
C ASN A 41 -11.11 -3.36 -5.05
N PRO A 42 -11.41 -2.68 -6.18
CA PRO A 42 -10.45 -2.47 -7.25
C PRO A 42 -9.15 -1.79 -6.81
N VAL A 43 -9.23 -0.92 -5.80
CA VAL A 43 -8.09 -0.14 -5.26
C VAL A 43 -7.12 -1.03 -4.45
N LEU A 44 -7.58 -2.19 -3.98
CA LEU A 44 -6.69 -3.13 -3.29
C LEU A 44 -6.13 -4.17 -4.27
N LEU A 45 -6.95 -4.56 -5.23
CA LEU A 45 -6.59 -5.56 -6.23
C LEU A 45 -5.49 -5.08 -7.17
N HIS A 46 -5.42 -3.79 -7.53
CA HIS A 46 -4.43 -3.31 -8.49
C HIS A 46 -2.98 -3.49 -7.99
N GLY A 47 -2.73 -3.38 -6.68
CA GLY A 47 -1.41 -3.61 -6.11
C GLY A 47 -0.94 -5.04 -6.29
N ALA A 48 -1.78 -6.01 -5.89
CA ALA A 48 -1.48 -7.43 -6.03
C ALA A 48 -1.29 -7.83 -7.51
N LEU A 49 -2.15 -7.34 -8.40
CA LEU A 49 -2.04 -7.63 -9.84
C LEU A 49 -0.80 -7.02 -10.47
N ALA A 50 -0.47 -5.77 -10.10
CA ALA A 50 0.76 -5.12 -10.57
C ALA A 50 2.01 -5.87 -10.11
N ALA A 51 1.99 -6.50 -8.92
CA ALA A 51 3.10 -7.32 -8.44
C ALA A 51 3.29 -8.60 -9.26
N VAL A 52 2.19 -9.28 -9.66
CA VAL A 52 2.22 -10.45 -10.56
C VAL A 52 2.81 -10.07 -11.90
N GLU A 53 2.29 -9.00 -12.48
CA GLU A 53 2.75 -8.46 -13.76
C GLU A 53 4.24 -8.06 -13.72
N ALA A 54 4.67 -7.40 -12.65
CA ALA A 54 6.06 -7.04 -12.40
C ALA A 54 6.98 -8.27 -12.35
N ARG A 55 6.53 -9.34 -11.70
CA ARG A 55 7.27 -10.61 -11.61
C ARG A 55 7.33 -11.31 -12.96
N GLU A 56 6.20 -11.42 -13.67
CA GLU A 56 6.08 -12.27 -14.86
C GLU A 56 6.59 -11.61 -16.13
N ARG A 57 6.27 -10.32 -16.36
CA ARG A 57 6.67 -9.61 -17.58
C ARG A 57 8.02 -8.92 -17.47
N PHE A 58 8.39 -8.48 -16.27
CA PHE A 58 9.60 -7.68 -16.05
C PHE A 58 10.67 -8.40 -15.21
N ALA A 59 10.39 -9.61 -14.71
CA ALA A 59 11.30 -10.41 -13.88
C ALA A 59 11.89 -9.60 -12.70
N LEU A 60 11.06 -8.73 -12.10
CA LEU A 60 11.52 -7.94 -10.96
C LEU A 60 11.83 -8.86 -9.76
N PRO A 61 12.86 -8.53 -8.96
CA PRO A 61 13.14 -9.24 -7.72
C PRO A 61 11.95 -9.21 -6.76
N GLN A 62 11.78 -10.28 -5.96
CA GLN A 62 10.64 -10.45 -5.05
C GLN A 62 10.41 -9.24 -4.13
N VAL A 63 11.48 -8.63 -3.61
CA VAL A 63 11.38 -7.45 -2.73
C VAL A 63 10.64 -6.27 -3.38
N TRP A 64 10.77 -6.09 -4.70
CA TRP A 64 10.04 -5.04 -5.43
C TRP A 64 8.62 -5.46 -5.73
N CYS A 65 8.38 -6.74 -6.03
CA CYS A 65 7.04 -7.27 -6.20
C CYS A 65 6.23 -7.12 -4.90
N ASP A 66 6.83 -7.41 -3.74
CA ASP A 66 6.20 -7.23 -2.43
C ASP A 66 5.89 -5.75 -2.17
N ALA A 67 6.85 -4.86 -2.43
CA ALA A 67 6.65 -3.42 -2.29
C ALA A 67 5.51 -2.89 -3.19
N ILE A 68 5.37 -3.44 -4.39
CA ILE A 68 4.26 -3.14 -5.29
C ILE A 68 2.94 -3.74 -4.76
N ALA A 69 2.93 -4.96 -4.24
CA ALA A 69 1.71 -5.58 -3.73
C ALA A 69 1.08 -4.76 -2.58
N PHE A 70 1.91 -4.23 -1.69
CA PHE A 70 1.47 -3.51 -0.49
C PHE A 70 1.54 -1.99 -0.60
N HIS A 71 1.79 -1.41 -1.79
CA HIS A 71 1.98 0.05 -1.91
C HIS A 71 0.75 0.87 -1.50
N THR A 72 -0.46 0.33 -1.66
CA THR A 72 -1.70 1.03 -1.28
C THR A 72 -1.93 1.01 0.23
N THR A 73 -1.72 -0.14 0.87
CA THR A 73 -2.11 -0.37 2.26
C THR A 73 -0.98 -0.20 3.26
N GLY A 74 0.26 -0.34 2.81
CA GLY A 74 1.39 -0.73 3.67
C GLY A 74 1.25 -2.16 4.17
N ARG A 75 2.18 -2.58 5.02
CA ARG A 75 2.13 -3.84 5.79
C ARG A 75 2.95 -3.72 7.08
N GLY A 76 2.73 -4.60 8.05
CA GLY A 76 3.65 -4.71 9.19
C GLY A 76 5.08 -5.02 8.73
N GLY A 77 6.07 -4.36 9.34
CA GLY A 77 7.49 -4.63 9.06
C GLY A 77 7.98 -4.10 7.71
N MET A 78 7.45 -2.97 7.22
CA MET A 78 7.85 -2.38 5.94
C MET A 78 9.38 -2.26 5.83
N THR A 79 9.92 -2.78 4.72
CA THR A 79 11.32 -2.60 4.33
C THR A 79 11.54 -1.20 3.74
N VAL A 80 12.79 -0.90 3.37
CA VAL A 80 13.11 0.38 2.71
C VAL A 80 12.42 0.46 1.34
N GLU A 81 12.38 -0.64 0.59
CA GLU A 81 11.73 -0.74 -0.71
C GLU A 81 10.22 -0.50 -0.60
N ASP A 82 9.56 -1.11 0.39
CA ASP A 82 8.13 -0.87 0.67
C ASP A 82 7.89 0.62 0.94
N MET A 83 8.70 1.23 1.80
CA MET A 83 8.56 2.64 2.16
C MET A 83 8.83 3.56 0.96
N VAL A 84 9.84 3.26 0.14
CA VAL A 84 10.16 4.04 -1.07
C VAL A 84 9.01 3.97 -2.06
N ILE A 85 8.48 2.79 -2.37
CA ILE A 85 7.38 2.63 -3.32
C ILE A 85 6.10 3.29 -2.81
N HIS A 86 5.77 3.11 -1.52
CA HIS A 86 4.61 3.74 -0.90
C HIS A 86 4.68 5.27 -0.98
N VAL A 87 5.83 5.86 -0.62
CA VAL A 87 6.03 7.31 -0.67
C VAL A 87 6.01 7.81 -2.12
N ALA A 88 6.66 7.10 -3.05
CA ALA A 88 6.73 7.49 -4.45
C ALA A 88 5.35 7.58 -5.10
N ASP A 89 4.46 6.60 -4.87
CA ASP A 89 3.12 6.59 -5.47
C ASP A 89 2.26 7.81 -5.06
N HIS A 90 2.40 8.21 -3.80
CA HIS A 90 1.62 9.29 -3.19
C HIS A 90 2.26 10.67 -3.35
N ALA A 91 3.59 10.75 -3.53
CA ALA A 91 4.35 12.00 -3.56
C ALA A 91 5.05 12.29 -4.90
N CYS A 92 4.78 11.52 -5.98
CA CYS A 92 5.40 11.77 -7.30
C CYS A 92 5.09 13.18 -7.84
N GLU A 93 5.94 13.71 -8.73
CA GLU A 93 5.87 15.09 -9.24
C GLU A 93 4.51 15.46 -9.85
N GLY A 94 3.77 14.48 -10.38
CA GLY A 94 2.44 14.66 -10.95
C GLY A 94 1.33 14.90 -9.91
N ARG A 95 1.52 14.50 -8.64
CA ARG A 95 0.50 14.65 -7.59
C ARG A 95 0.40 16.11 -7.12
N ARG A 96 -0.82 16.50 -6.78
CA ARG A 96 -1.22 17.82 -6.26
C ARG A 96 -2.12 17.60 -5.04
N GLY A 97 -1.89 18.34 -3.97
CA GLY A 97 -2.65 18.25 -2.72
C GLY A 97 -1.88 18.92 -1.60
N ASP A 98 -2.59 19.36 -0.56
CA ASP A 98 -2.03 20.19 0.51
C ASP A 98 -0.91 19.46 1.26
N HIS A 99 -1.07 18.16 1.51
CA HIS A 99 -0.10 17.33 2.23
C HIS A 99 1.06 16.83 1.37
N VAL A 100 0.95 16.88 0.04
CA VAL A 100 1.94 16.28 -0.89
C VAL A 100 3.29 16.99 -0.77
N HIS A 101 3.29 18.32 -0.62
CA HIS A 101 4.53 19.08 -0.48
C HIS A 101 5.24 18.75 0.84
N GLU A 102 4.48 18.63 1.92
CA GLU A 102 4.99 18.27 3.25
C GLU A 102 5.58 16.86 3.24
N TRP A 103 4.89 15.88 2.66
CA TRP A 103 5.39 14.51 2.55
C TRP A 103 6.68 14.42 1.76
N ARG A 104 6.82 15.17 0.65
CA ARG A 104 8.09 15.24 -0.09
C ARG A 104 9.22 15.76 0.80
N GLN A 105 9.00 16.88 1.49
CA GLN A 105 10.03 17.44 2.38
C GLN A 105 10.39 16.50 3.53
N MET A 106 9.40 15.81 4.10
CA MET A 106 9.61 14.82 5.15
C MET A 106 10.41 13.63 4.62
N ALA A 107 10.06 13.10 3.44
CA ALA A 107 10.72 11.94 2.86
C ALA A 107 12.21 12.16 2.58
N PHE A 108 12.58 13.37 2.14
CA PHE A 108 14.00 13.74 1.97
C PHE A 108 14.78 13.86 3.29
N LYS A 109 14.08 14.07 4.42
CA LYS A 109 14.71 14.18 5.75
C LYS A 109 14.74 12.84 6.47
N ASP A 110 13.62 12.12 6.45
CA ASP A 110 13.40 10.86 7.15
C ASP A 110 12.27 10.10 6.46
N LEU A 111 12.65 9.09 5.67
CA LEU A 111 11.71 8.27 4.91
C LEU A 111 10.69 7.58 5.83
N GLY A 112 11.13 7.01 6.95
CA GLY A 112 10.25 6.26 7.86
C GLY A 112 9.20 7.15 8.52
N ARG A 113 9.58 8.36 8.91
CA ARG A 113 8.62 9.36 9.43
C ARG A 113 7.65 9.86 8.36
N ALA A 114 8.11 10.02 7.13
CA ALA A 114 7.23 10.36 6.01
C ALA A 114 6.20 9.25 5.77
N THR A 115 6.65 8.00 5.69
CA THR A 115 5.74 6.85 5.54
C THR A 115 4.75 6.76 6.70
N LEU A 116 5.19 6.95 7.96
CA LEU A 116 4.29 6.98 9.10
C LEU A 116 3.19 8.04 8.95
N ALA A 117 3.56 9.28 8.61
CA ALA A 117 2.60 10.36 8.43
C ALA A 117 1.58 10.07 7.31
N MET A 118 2.01 9.39 6.24
CA MET A 118 1.14 9.01 5.13
C MET A 118 0.18 7.89 5.50
N ILE A 119 0.65 6.86 6.22
CA ILE A 119 -0.19 5.80 6.75
C ILE A 119 -1.20 6.35 7.78
N GLU A 120 -0.79 7.28 8.65
CA GLU A 120 -1.72 7.94 9.58
C GLU A 120 -2.78 8.77 8.85
N HIS A 121 -2.39 9.46 7.78
CA HIS A 121 -3.35 10.17 6.93
C HIS A 121 -4.33 9.22 6.25
N LEU A 122 -3.86 8.08 5.72
CA LEU A 122 -4.72 7.03 5.16
C LEU A 122 -5.72 6.52 6.20
N VAL A 123 -5.27 6.21 7.41
CA VAL A 123 -6.14 5.77 8.51
C VAL A 123 -7.18 6.83 8.86
N SER A 124 -6.80 8.11 8.97
CA SER A 124 -7.74 9.21 9.23
C SER A 124 -8.81 9.28 8.14
N ASN A 125 -8.40 9.26 6.87
CA ASN A 125 -9.34 9.31 5.74
C ASN A 125 -10.34 8.15 5.75
N LEU A 126 -9.88 6.93 6.07
CA LEU A 126 -10.76 5.76 6.19
C LEU A 126 -11.76 5.93 7.34
N VAL A 127 -11.30 6.39 8.51
CA VAL A 127 -12.18 6.64 9.67
C VAL A 127 -13.20 7.73 9.37
N ASP A 128 -12.77 8.85 8.79
CA ASP A 128 -13.63 9.99 8.46
C ASP A 128 -14.69 9.60 7.41
N ALA A 129 -14.32 8.74 6.46
CA ALA A 129 -15.24 8.17 5.48
C ALA A 129 -16.15 7.05 6.06
N LYS A 130 -15.99 6.68 7.34
CA LYS A 130 -16.62 5.49 7.96
C LYS A 130 -16.36 4.20 7.16
N GLY A 131 -15.20 4.14 6.51
CA GLY A 131 -14.72 2.99 5.77
C GLY A 131 -14.14 1.91 6.67
N MET A 132 -13.89 0.73 6.08
CA MET A 132 -13.18 -0.34 6.77
C MET A 132 -11.71 0.03 6.94
N LEU A 133 -11.17 -0.23 8.13
CA LEU A 133 -9.72 -0.23 8.35
C LEU A 133 -9.16 -1.59 7.94
N TRP A 134 -8.24 -1.58 6.98
CA TRP A 134 -7.60 -2.80 6.50
C TRP A 134 -6.55 -3.25 7.52
N VAL A 135 -6.55 -4.56 7.82
CA VAL A 135 -5.61 -5.18 8.77
C VAL A 135 -4.15 -4.78 8.48
N PRO A 136 -3.63 -4.92 7.24
CA PRO A 136 -2.22 -4.57 6.98
C PRO A 136 -1.92 -3.08 7.18
N THR A 137 -2.88 -2.19 6.98
CA THR A 137 -2.71 -0.74 7.26
C THR A 137 -2.61 -0.48 8.75
N VAL A 138 -3.40 -1.18 9.58
CA VAL A 138 -3.31 -1.08 11.04
C VAL A 138 -1.95 -1.61 11.53
N GLU A 139 -1.50 -2.74 10.99
CA GLU A 139 -0.20 -3.31 11.31
C GLU A 139 0.95 -2.40 10.90
N ALA A 140 0.90 -1.86 9.67
CA ALA A 140 1.87 -0.89 9.16
C ALA A 140 1.96 0.32 10.10
N ARG A 141 0.81 0.88 10.49
CA ARG A 141 0.76 2.03 11.41
C ARG A 141 1.45 1.72 12.73
N ASN A 142 1.13 0.59 13.35
CA ASN A 142 1.66 0.25 14.68
C ASN A 142 3.17 -0.03 14.64
N ASP A 143 3.65 -0.73 13.61
CA ASP A 143 5.08 -0.98 13.41
C ASP A 143 5.85 0.33 13.18
N LEU A 144 5.38 1.17 12.24
CA LEU A 144 6.00 2.46 11.94
C LEU A 144 5.97 3.41 13.14
N LEU A 145 4.88 3.43 13.91
CA LEU A 145 4.76 4.25 15.11
C LEU A 145 5.77 3.81 16.18
N THR A 146 6.00 2.50 16.31
CA THR A 146 7.01 1.95 17.22
C THR A 146 8.43 2.30 16.78
N ARG A 147 8.71 2.25 15.47
CA ARG A 147 10.05 2.46 14.89
C ARG A 147 10.42 3.94 14.72
N PHE A 148 9.46 4.77 14.32
CA PHE A 148 9.70 6.15 13.85
C PHE A 148 8.88 7.21 14.59
N GLY A 149 7.93 6.78 15.43
CA GLY A 149 7.11 7.68 16.23
C GLY A 149 7.92 8.49 17.25
N PRO A 150 7.30 9.50 17.86
CA PRO A 150 7.92 10.25 18.94
C PRO A 150 8.27 9.28 20.08
N ARG A 151 9.51 9.38 20.60
CA ARG A 151 9.92 8.57 21.75
C ARG A 151 8.97 8.85 22.91
N GLN A 152 8.19 7.86 23.32
CA GLN A 152 7.39 7.99 24.52
C GLN A 152 8.33 8.15 25.71
N ARG A 153 8.08 9.15 26.55
CA ARG A 153 8.75 9.21 27.85
C ARG A 153 8.24 8.00 28.65
N PRO A 154 9.10 7.23 29.33
CA PRO A 154 8.61 6.17 30.20
C PRO A 154 7.64 6.80 31.20
N ASN A 155 6.45 6.19 31.34
CA ASN A 155 5.49 6.60 32.34
C ASN A 155 6.19 6.58 33.70
N ALA A 156 6.28 7.76 34.32
CA ALA A 156 6.83 7.95 35.66
C ALA A 156 5.86 7.40 36.72
#